data_AF-A0A0K0FQ50-F1
#
_entry.id   AF-A0A0K0FQ50-F1
#
_cell.length_a   1.000
_cell.length_b   1.000
_cell.length_c   1.000
_cell.angle_alpha   90.00
_cell.angle_beta   90.00
_cell.angle_gamma   90.00
#
_symmetry.space_group_name_H-M   'P 1'
#
loop_
_entity.id
_entity.type
_entity.pdbx_description
1 polymer ?
#
loop_
_entity_poly.entity_id
_entity_poly.type
_entity_poly.pdbx_seq_one_letter_code
_entity_poly.pdbx_strand_id
1 'polypeptide(L)'
;MKYFFLVHILFSAIFIVILSQTIQYGKWKNLNPNSPVVRKWAKEGVSLYGAEKNKTFILVQVIRAQTRNEFSSPNITIKRRKVVCTAKNAMCLKPRRCIRTLRTIIVNYLNGTRTVNVMLI
;
A
#
# COMPACT_ATOMS: atom_id res chain seq x y z
N MET A 1 18.44 39.19 -28.55
CA MET A 1 18.26 37.73 -28.75
C MET A 1 18.65 36.87 -27.54
N LYS A 2 19.75 37.15 -26.82
CA LYS A 2 20.17 36.35 -25.64
C LYS A 2 19.13 36.27 -24.50
N TYR A 3 18.46 37.37 -24.20
CA TYR A 3 17.42 37.41 -23.16
C TYR A 3 16.17 36.59 -23.51
N PHE A 4 15.86 36.42 -24.79
CA PHE A 4 14.71 35.65 -25.25
C PHE A 4 14.86 34.16 -24.93
N PHE A 5 16.07 33.61 -25.12
CA PHE A 5 16.38 32.23 -24.75
C PHE A 5 16.26 31.98 -23.24
N LEU A 6 16.74 32.92 -22.42
CA LEU A 6 16.64 32.83 -20.96
C LEU A 6 15.18 32.81 -20.50
N VAL A 7 14.34 33.69 -21.04
CA VAL A 7 12.91 33.72 -20.74
C VAL A 7 12.24 32.41 -21.16
N HIS A 8 12.59 31.87 -22.32
CA HIS A 8 11.99 30.64 -22.83
C HIS A 8 12.36 29.40 -21.98
N ILE A 9 13.61 29.31 -21.52
CA ILE A 9 14.07 28.24 -20.61
C ILE A 9 13.33 28.36 -19.27
N LEU A 10 13.22 29.58 -18.74
CA LEU A 10 12.51 29.83 -17.49
C LEU A 10 11.03 29.43 -17.60
N PHE A 11 10.37 29.79 -18.70
CA PHE A 11 8.97 29.47 -18.94
C PHE A 11 8.75 27.96 -19.07
N SER A 12 9.62 27.26 -19.81
CA SER A 12 9.56 25.80 -19.93
C SER A 12 9.79 25.10 -18.59
N ALA A 13 10.73 25.57 -17.77
CA ALA A 13 10.99 25.02 -16.45
C ALA A 13 9.77 25.20 -15.51
N ILE A 14 9.19 26.40 -15.48
CA ILE A 14 7.97 26.69 -14.71
C ILE A 14 6.80 25.82 -15.20
N PHE A 15 6.63 25.67 -16.51
CA PHE A 15 5.59 24.83 -17.09
C PHE A 15 5.73 23.36 -16.67
N ILE A 16 6.95 22.80 -16.71
CA ILE A 16 7.23 21.42 -16.25
C ILE A 16 6.93 21.26 -14.76
N VAL A 17 7.30 22.23 -13.93
CA VAL A 17 7.03 22.20 -12.48
C VAL A 17 5.53 22.25 -12.20
N ILE A 18 4.77 23.10 -12.90
CA ILE A 18 3.31 23.17 -12.74
C ILE A 18 2.66 21.86 -13.19
N LEU A 19 3.07 21.32 -14.34
CA LEU A 19 2.50 20.08 -14.89
C LEU A 19 2.72 18.90 -13.93
N SER A 20 3.92 18.80 -13.34
CA SER A 20 4.27 17.75 -12.38
C SER A 20 3.56 17.92 -11.02
N GLN A 21 3.22 19.14 -10.61
CA GLN A 21 2.41 19.38 -9.40
C GLN A 21 0.91 19.11 -9.62
N THR A 22 0.39 19.22 -10.85
CA THR A 22 -1.02 18.93 -11.15
C THR A 22 -1.40 17.44 -11.19
N ILE A 23 -0.48 16.54 -10.84
CA ILE A 23 -0.77 15.11 -10.65
C ILE A 23 -1.73 14.95 -9.46
N GLN A 24 -3.02 15.08 -9.74
CA GLN A 24 -4.07 14.98 -8.74
C GLN A 24 -4.15 13.54 -8.23
N TYR A 25 -3.68 13.35 -7.01
CA TYR A 25 -3.95 12.13 -6.29
C TYR A 25 -5.37 12.16 -5.71
N GLY A 26 -6.20 11.15 -6.02
CA GLY A 26 -7.57 11.08 -5.50
C GLY A 26 -7.64 11.01 -3.97
N LYS A 27 -8.79 11.27 -3.36
CA LYS A 27 -8.99 11.04 -1.91
C LYS A 27 -9.01 9.54 -1.60
N TRP A 28 -8.54 9.15 -0.41
CA TRP A 28 -8.69 7.77 0.07
C TRP A 28 -10.18 7.47 0.31
N LYS A 29 -10.67 6.41 -0.32
CA LYS A 29 -12.02 5.87 -0.11
C LYS A 29 -11.93 4.65 0.81
N ASN A 30 -12.80 4.59 1.81
CA ASN A 30 -12.90 3.41 2.67
C ASN A 30 -13.56 2.26 1.92
N LEU A 31 -13.07 1.05 2.13
CA LEU A 31 -13.65 -0.19 1.62
C LEU A 31 -14.26 -0.96 2.78
N ASN A 32 -15.23 -1.82 2.48
CA ASN A 32 -15.80 -2.73 3.46
C ASN A 32 -14.72 -3.74 3.93
N PRO A 33 -14.31 -3.73 5.22
CA PRO A 33 -13.28 -4.64 5.74
C PRO A 33 -13.72 -6.11 5.73
N ASN A 34 -15.03 -6.39 5.72
CA ASN A 34 -15.59 -7.74 5.68
C ASN A 34 -15.77 -8.28 4.26
N SER A 35 -15.47 -7.48 3.23
CA SER A 35 -15.54 -7.95 1.83
C SER A 35 -14.60 -9.15 1.62
N PRO A 36 -15.05 -10.22 0.92
CA PRO A 36 -14.22 -11.38 0.64
C PRO A 36 -12.94 -11.00 -0.13
N VAL A 37 -13.03 -9.99 -0.99
CA VAL A 37 -11.90 -9.46 -1.76
C VAL A 37 -10.87 -8.81 -0.84
N VAL A 38 -11.30 -7.99 0.12
CA VAL A 38 -10.40 -7.35 1.10
C VAL A 38 -9.76 -8.37 2.02
N ARG A 39 -10.51 -9.38 2.45
CA ARG A 39 -9.98 -10.50 3.26
C ARG A 39 -8.95 -11.32 2.49
N LYS A 40 -9.14 -11.54 1.18
CA LYS A 40 -8.16 -12.22 0.33
C LYS A 40 -6.83 -11.46 0.31
N TRP A 41 -6.87 -10.14 0.08
CA TRP A 41 -5.69 -9.29 0.17
C TRP A 41 -5.03 -9.40 1.55
N ALA A 42 -5.78 -9.21 2.63
CA ALA A 42 -5.22 -9.32 3.98
C ALA A 42 -4.50 -10.68 4.22
N LYS A 43 -5.07 -11.80 3.76
CA LYS A 43 -4.44 -13.12 3.86
C LYS A 43 -3.12 -13.20 3.06
N GLU A 44 -3.11 -12.72 1.82
CA GLU A 44 -1.90 -12.69 0.98
C GLU A 44 -0.79 -11.85 1.64
N GLY A 45 -1.13 -10.65 2.13
CA GLY A 45 -0.17 -9.77 2.82
C GLY A 45 0.39 -10.37 4.10
N VAL A 46 -0.46 -11.02 4.92
CA VAL A 46 -0.04 -11.73 6.13
C VAL A 46 0.88 -12.90 5.79
N SER A 47 0.58 -13.65 4.72
CA SER A 47 1.41 -14.76 4.25
C SER A 47 2.78 -14.28 3.79
N LEU A 48 2.84 -13.17 3.03
CA LEU A 48 4.09 -12.59 2.57
C LEU A 48 4.96 -12.07 3.72
N TYR A 49 4.35 -11.39 4.70
CA TYR A 49 5.04 -10.97 5.91
C TYR A 49 5.58 -12.17 6.71
N GLY A 50 4.80 -13.24 6.77
CA GLY A 50 5.24 -14.49 7.39
C GLY A 50 6.44 -15.11 6.70
N ALA A 51 6.41 -15.19 5.37
CA ALA A 51 7.53 -15.68 4.56
C ALA A 51 8.79 -14.84 4.80
N GLU A 52 8.68 -13.51 4.82
CA GLU A 52 9.81 -12.61 5.09
C GLU A 52 10.41 -12.81 6.50
N LYS A 53 9.57 -13.11 7.50
CA LYS A 53 10.01 -13.34 8.88
C LYS A 53 10.28 -14.82 9.20
N ASN A 54 10.22 -15.71 8.22
CA ASN A 54 10.29 -17.16 8.39
C ASN A 54 9.36 -17.69 9.51
N LYS A 55 8.12 -17.17 9.55
CA LYS A 55 7.10 -17.49 10.56
C LYS A 55 5.73 -17.64 9.90
N THR A 56 4.90 -18.54 10.40
CA THR A 56 3.53 -18.69 9.91
C THR A 56 2.60 -17.76 10.66
N PHE A 57 1.92 -16.85 9.98
CA PHE A 57 0.87 -16.00 10.57
C PHE A 57 -0.50 -16.34 10.01
N ILE A 58 -1.52 -16.28 10.86
CA ILE A 58 -2.93 -16.46 10.50
C ILE A 58 -3.64 -15.12 10.68
N LEU A 59 -4.35 -14.67 9.64
CA LEU A 59 -5.22 -13.50 9.71
C LEU A 59 -6.32 -13.70 10.77
N VAL A 60 -6.48 -12.74 11.67
CA VAL A 60 -7.54 -12.72 12.69
C VAL A 60 -8.70 -11.83 12.22
N GLN A 61 -8.43 -10.56 11.96
CA GLN A 61 -9.43 -9.61 11.48
C GLN A 61 -8.81 -8.52 10.61
N VAL A 62 -9.64 -7.89 9.78
CA VAL A 62 -9.29 -6.68 9.04
C VAL A 62 -9.88 -5.50 9.80
N ILE A 63 -9.03 -4.57 10.24
CA ILE A 63 -9.46 -3.36 10.97
C ILE A 63 -9.94 -2.31 9.98
N ARG A 64 -9.17 -2.09 8.92
CA ARG A 64 -9.44 -1.01 7.96
C ARG A 64 -8.96 -1.40 6.58
N ALA A 65 -9.74 -1.03 5.57
CA ALA A 65 -9.32 -1.14 4.18
C ALA A 65 -9.64 0.16 3.44
N GLN A 66 -8.71 0.63 2.61
CA GLN A 66 -8.84 1.86 1.86
C GLN A 66 -8.28 1.70 0.46
N THR A 67 -8.77 2.49 -0.48
CA THR A 67 -8.25 2.57 -1.85
C THR A 67 -8.15 4.00 -2.32
N ARG A 68 -7.18 4.26 -3.19
CA ARG A 68 -6.92 5.55 -3.79
C ARG A 68 -6.50 5.34 -5.24
N ASN A 69 -7.01 6.17 -6.14
CA ASN A 69 -6.48 6.25 -7.50
C ASN A 69 -5.36 7.30 -7.50
N GLU A 70 -4.23 6.93 -8.07
CA GLU A 70 -3.06 7.77 -8.26
C GLU A 70 -2.66 7.70 -9.74
N PHE A 71 -1.92 8.71 -10.22
CA PHE A 71 -1.34 8.69 -11.54
C PHE A 71 0.17 8.42 -11.41
N SER A 72 0.71 7.55 -12.26
CA SER A 72 2.14 7.36 -12.42
C SER A 72 2.54 7.72 -13.84
N SER A 73 3.72 8.32 -13.98
CA SER A 73 4.32 8.53 -15.29
C SER A 73 4.56 7.17 -15.97
N PRO A 74 4.27 7.01 -17.29
CA PRO A 74 3.67 7.98 -18.20
C PRO A 74 2.15 7.78 -18.29
N ASN A 75 1.35 8.55 -17.55
CA ASN A 75 -0.12 8.54 -17.59
C ASN A 75 -0.85 7.22 -17.27
N ILE A 76 -0.23 6.31 -16.52
CA ILE A 76 -0.91 5.08 -16.07
C ILE A 76 -1.70 5.40 -14.80
N THR A 77 -3.01 5.13 -14.82
CA THR A 77 -3.82 5.17 -13.60
C THR A 77 -3.44 3.98 -12.72
N ILE A 78 -2.89 4.27 -11.55
CA ILE A 78 -2.54 3.30 -10.53
C ILE A 78 -3.61 3.27 -9.44
N LYS A 79 -4.11 2.09 -9.11
CA LYS A 79 -4.96 1.90 -7.93
C LYS A 79 -4.12 1.46 -6.74
N ARG A 80 -3.89 2.36 -5.79
CA ARG A 80 -3.33 2.03 -4.48
C ARG A 80 -4.40 1.49 -3.54
N ARG A 81 -4.02 0.51 -2.73
CA ARG A 81 -4.87 -0.02 -1.67
C ARG A 81 -4.05 -0.17 -0.40
N LYS A 82 -4.68 0.11 0.74
CA LYS A 82 -4.10 -0.03 2.07
C LYS A 82 -5.03 -0.90 2.90
N VAL A 83 -4.51 -1.98 3.46
CA VAL A 83 -5.27 -2.87 4.34
C VAL A 83 -4.54 -2.95 5.67
N VAL A 84 -5.23 -2.62 6.75
CA VAL A 84 -4.75 -2.76 8.13
C VAL A 84 -5.47 -3.96 8.72
N CYS A 85 -4.72 -4.97 9.13
CA CYS A 85 -5.26 -6.21 9.66
C CYS A 85 -4.48 -6.69 10.88
N THR A 86 -5.06 -7.56 11.68
CA THR A 86 -4.36 -8.24 12.77
C THR A 86 -4.12 -9.69 12.40
N ALA A 87 -2.93 -10.18 12.74
CA ALA A 87 -2.56 -11.57 12.53
C ALA A 87 -1.97 -12.17 13.81
N LYS A 88 -2.13 -13.48 13.96
CA LYS A 88 -1.56 -14.27 15.07
C LYS A 88 -0.49 -15.22 14.53
N ASN A 89 0.60 -15.41 15.27
CA ASN A 89 1.57 -16.45 14.93
C ASN A 89 0.93 -17.83 15.13
N ALA A 90 1.03 -18.70 14.12
CA ALA A 90 0.52 -20.06 14.12
C ALA A 90 1.56 -21.09 14.61
N MET A 91 2.85 -20.78 14.47
CA MET A 91 3.91 -21.73 14.76
C MET A 91 4.34 -21.61 16.22
N CYS A 92 3.72 -22.45 17.03
CA CYS A 92 3.99 -22.62 18.44
C CYS A 92 4.65 -23.99 18.62
N LEU A 93 5.98 -24.07 18.65
CA LEU A 93 6.70 -25.35 18.83
C LEU A 93 6.34 -26.09 20.14
N LYS A 94 5.75 -25.40 21.12
CA LYS A 94 5.23 -26.00 22.36
C LYS A 94 3.86 -25.41 22.73
N PRO A 95 2.81 -26.23 22.93
CA PRO A 95 1.45 -25.75 23.21
C PRO A 95 1.30 -24.94 24.51
N ARG A 96 2.23 -25.09 25.47
CA ARG A 96 2.19 -24.39 26.78
C ARG A 96 2.97 -23.06 26.87
N ARG A 97 3.77 -22.68 25.86
CA ARG A 97 4.61 -21.45 25.90
C ARG A 97 4.36 -20.47 24.76
N CYS A 98 3.28 -20.68 24.00
CA CYS A 98 3.03 -19.82 22.87
C CYS A 98 2.32 -18.54 23.29
N ILE A 99 3.10 -17.48 23.41
CA ILE A 99 2.55 -16.12 23.41
C ILE A 99 2.03 -15.90 21.99
N ARG A 100 0.71 -16.06 21.82
CA ARG A 100 -0.01 -15.71 20.58
C ARG A 100 0.09 -14.21 20.38
N THR A 101 1.19 -13.77 19.80
CA THR A 101 1.43 -12.34 19.54
C THR A 101 0.49 -11.90 18.42
N LEU A 102 -0.48 -11.04 18.78
CA LEU A 102 -1.31 -10.33 17.84
C LEU A 102 -0.49 -9.19 17.26
N ARG A 103 -0.38 -9.13 15.93
CA ARG A 103 0.42 -8.13 15.23
C ARG A 103 -0.46 -7.37 14.26
N THR A 104 -0.39 -6.04 14.28
CA THR A 104 -1.08 -5.20 13.30
C THR A 104 -0.20 -5.05 12.07
N ILE A 105 -0.74 -5.40 10.91
CA ILE A 105 -0.02 -5.46 9.65
C ILE A 105 -0.69 -4.50 8.67
N ILE A 106 0.09 -3.55 8.14
CA ILE A 106 -0.29 -2.69 7.01
C ILE A 106 0.18 -3.36 5.73
N VAL A 107 -0.75 -3.65 4.84
CA VAL A 107 -0.47 -4.21 3.51
C VAL A 107 -0.79 -3.15 2.46
N ASN A 108 0.21 -2.78 1.66
CA ASN A 108 0.05 -1.84 0.56
C ASN A 108 0.04 -2.57 -0.78
N TYR A 109 -0.95 -2.28 -1.64
CA TYR A 109 -1.07 -2.88 -2.98
C TYR A 109 -1.00 -1.83 -4.07
N LEU A 110 -0.50 -2.26 -5.23
CA LEU A 110 -0.46 -1.48 -6.46
C LEU A 110 -1.13 -2.28 -7.59
N ASN A 111 -2.14 -1.68 -8.24
CA ASN A 111 -2.91 -2.28 -9.34
C ASN A 111 -3.50 -3.67 -9.07
N GLY A 112 -3.69 -4.00 -7.80
CA GLY A 112 -4.46 -5.16 -7.36
C GLY A 112 -3.81 -6.52 -7.54
N THR A 113 -2.54 -6.57 -7.93
CA THR A 113 -1.84 -7.84 -8.21
C THR A 113 -0.60 -8.04 -7.34
N ARG A 114 0.03 -7.00 -6.78
CA ARG A 114 1.21 -7.16 -5.92
C ARG A 114 1.16 -6.31 -4.65
N THR A 115 1.46 -6.98 -3.55
CA THR A 115 1.82 -6.37 -2.28
C THR A 115 3.18 -5.69 -2.45
N VAL A 116 3.24 -4.38 -2.23
CA VAL A 116 4.46 -3.58 -2.39
C VAL A 116 5.26 -3.54 -1.11
N ASN A 117 4.58 -3.43 0.03
CA ASN A 117 5.22 -3.33 1.33
C ASN A 117 4.28 -3.85 2.42
N VAL A 118 4.86 -4.50 3.41
CA VAL A 118 4.17 -4.99 4.59
C VAL A 118 4.89 -4.50 5.85
N MET A 119 4.21 -3.69 6.65
CA MET A 119 4.79 -3.10 7.86
C MET A 119 4.00 -3.52 9.10
N LEU A 120 4.72 -3.72 10.21
CA LEU A 120 4.13 -3.93 11.52
C LEU A 120 3.92 -2.58 12.22
N ILE A 121 2.73 -2.37 12.79
CA ILE A 121 2.43 -1.27 13.71
C ILE A 121 2.47 -1.81 15.14
#